data_AF-A0A8W8LI41-F1
#
_entry.id   AF-A0A8W8LI41-F1
#
_cell.length_a   1.000
_cell.length_b   1.000
_cell.length_c   1.000
_cell.angle_alpha   90.00
_cell.angle_beta   90.00
_cell.angle_gamma   90.00
#
_symmetry.space_group_name_H-M   'P 1'
#
loop_
_entity.id
_entity.type
_entity.pdbx_description
1 polymer ?
#
loop_
_entity_poly.entity_id
_entity_poly.type
_entity_poly.pdbx_seq_one_letter_code
_entity_poly.pdbx_strand_id
1 'polypeptide(L)'
;SDRELLSKTDDNQNTVYYSRFSSELRKTVLAVAYGALSHFMTSVAIVVAQSRLPDKKRYPPLPDIYLDNFAMIPWAYKVSESVILSLLALLCVILIFHKHRWVVLRRTMVIAGSIYLLRCICVTVTNLPMPEKHYNCDRMVFQDSWSQFKRILVVYSGMGMKLGGMKTCGDYMFSGHTITMTIATLTAIEYTPSRYRLLHLALWLYCFCGMWAILASHGHYTLDVVVAFYISSRIFMYHQTFANNLTMMRRNRKRIKIWFPVFYFFEKDTHRAVKNEYECPIPSIDSLRKFIKDRRVDFCLKQYTVFRHS
;
A
#
# COMPACT_ATOMS: atom_id res chain seq x y z
N SER A 1 10.50 -11.03 49.42
CA SER A 1 9.77 -12.05 48.64
C SER A 1 8.92 -11.40 47.55
N ASP A 2 7.92 -10.59 47.88
CA ASP A 2 6.97 -10.04 46.87
C ASP A 2 7.57 -9.02 45.89
N ARG A 3 8.55 -8.22 46.34
CA ARG A 3 9.25 -7.23 45.48
C ARG A 3 10.11 -7.89 44.39
N GLU A 4 10.65 -9.08 44.70
CA GLU A 4 11.48 -9.87 43.78
C GLU A 4 10.61 -10.59 42.75
N LEU A 5 9.43 -11.08 43.20
CA LEU A 5 8.42 -11.70 42.35
C LEU A 5 7.85 -10.69 41.34
N LEU A 6 7.54 -9.47 41.79
CA LEU A 6 7.07 -8.36 40.95
C LEU A 6 8.13 -7.97 39.91
N SER A 7 9.40 -7.86 40.30
CA SER A 7 10.49 -7.54 39.36
C SER A 7 10.68 -8.63 38.29
N LYS A 8 10.58 -9.92 38.68
CA LYS A 8 10.66 -11.05 37.73
C LYS A 8 9.47 -11.09 36.78
N THR A 9 8.26 -10.73 37.22
CA THR A 9 7.10 -10.63 36.34
C THR A 9 7.21 -9.45 35.37
N ASP A 10 7.73 -8.31 35.81
CA ASP A 10 7.94 -7.13 34.96
C ASP A 10 9.05 -7.37 33.93
N ASP A 11 10.16 -7.99 34.32
CA ASP A 11 11.24 -8.34 33.40
C ASP A 11 10.80 -9.37 32.36
N ASN A 12 9.99 -10.36 32.75
CA ASN A 12 9.47 -11.36 31.83
C ASN A 12 8.44 -10.76 30.86
N GLN A 13 7.56 -9.87 31.33
CA GLN A 13 6.63 -9.13 30.46
C GLN A 13 7.35 -8.19 29.50
N ASN A 14 8.37 -7.47 29.97
CA ASN A 14 9.20 -6.60 29.14
C ASN A 14 9.92 -7.42 28.06
N THR A 15 10.53 -8.56 28.42
CA THR A 15 11.25 -9.42 27.47
C THR A 15 10.31 -10.01 26.40
N VAL A 16 9.11 -10.45 26.80
CA VAL A 16 8.09 -10.94 25.86
C VAL A 16 7.58 -9.81 24.95
N TYR A 17 7.41 -8.59 25.48
CA TYR A 17 7.04 -7.42 24.71
C TYR A 17 8.10 -7.03 23.68
N TYR A 18 9.38 -6.95 24.07
CA TYR A 18 10.49 -6.65 23.17
C TYR A 18 10.68 -7.71 22.08
N SER A 19 10.56 -9.00 22.41
CA SER A 19 10.65 -10.07 21.41
C SER A 19 9.50 -10.00 20.40
N ARG A 20 8.29 -9.66 20.86
CA ARG A 20 7.13 -9.49 19.98
C ARG A 20 7.27 -8.25 19.10
N PHE A 21 7.69 -7.13 19.67
CA PHE A 21 7.92 -5.88 18.92
C PHE A 21 8.99 -6.06 17.83
N SER A 22 10.12 -6.69 18.15
CA SER A 22 11.19 -6.95 17.17
C SER A 22 10.74 -7.90 16.05
N SER A 23 9.92 -8.91 16.36
CA SER A 23 9.32 -9.81 15.36
C SER A 23 8.36 -9.05 14.41
N GLU A 24 7.51 -8.18 14.95
CA GLU A 24 6.58 -7.36 14.17
C GLU A 24 7.32 -6.37 13.26
N LEU A 25 8.37 -5.71 13.76
CA LEU A 25 9.20 -4.81 12.97
C LEU A 25 9.89 -5.55 11.82
N ARG A 26 10.53 -6.69 12.10
CA ARG A 26 11.20 -7.51 11.08
C ARG A 26 10.25 -7.91 9.95
N LYS A 27 9.04 -8.37 10.29
CA LYS A 27 8.01 -8.70 9.29
C LYS A 27 7.56 -7.49 8.50
N THR A 28 7.47 -6.33 9.13
CA THR A 28 7.08 -5.09 8.45
C THR A 28 8.15 -4.65 7.46
N VAL A 29 9.43 -4.73 7.84
CA VAL A 29 10.57 -4.47 6.93
C VAL A 29 10.51 -5.41 5.73
N LEU A 30 10.28 -6.71 5.95
CA LEU A 30 10.14 -7.69 4.87
C LEU A 30 8.93 -7.39 3.97
N ALA A 31 7.80 -6.94 4.52
CA ALA A 31 6.63 -6.56 3.74
C ALA A 31 6.86 -5.31 2.91
N VAL A 32 7.56 -4.30 3.47
CA VAL A 32 7.96 -3.10 2.73
C VAL A 32 8.93 -3.46 1.60
N ALA A 33 9.90 -4.34 1.85
CA ALA A 33 10.81 -4.82 0.81
C ALA A 33 10.06 -5.58 -0.29
N TYR A 34 9.08 -6.41 0.07
CA TYR A 34 8.21 -7.10 -0.88
C TYR A 34 7.38 -6.12 -1.73
N GLY A 35 6.77 -5.11 -1.10
CA GLY A 35 6.05 -4.06 -1.81
C GLY A 35 6.95 -3.25 -2.75
N ALA A 36 8.13 -2.85 -2.29
CA ALA A 36 9.11 -2.11 -3.10
C ALA A 36 9.61 -2.94 -4.29
N LEU A 37 9.92 -4.22 -4.08
CA LEU A 37 10.29 -5.14 -5.16
C LEU A 37 9.15 -5.30 -6.16
N SER A 38 7.91 -5.45 -5.69
CA SER A 38 6.75 -5.52 -6.58
C SER A 38 6.58 -4.24 -7.41
N HIS A 39 6.81 -3.07 -6.81
CA HIS A 39 6.76 -1.79 -7.52
C HIS A 39 7.89 -1.66 -8.56
N PHE A 40 9.08 -2.13 -8.22
CA PHE A 40 10.20 -2.22 -9.17
C PHE A 40 9.86 -3.13 -10.35
N MET A 41 9.33 -4.33 -10.09
CA MET A 41 8.89 -5.25 -11.13
C MET A 41 7.77 -4.66 -12.00
N THR A 42 6.87 -3.88 -11.41
CA THR A 42 5.82 -3.16 -12.15
C THR A 42 6.43 -2.13 -13.10
N SER A 43 7.46 -1.42 -12.64
CA SER A 43 8.19 -0.44 -13.46
C SER A 43 8.90 -1.11 -14.63
N VAL A 44 9.51 -2.27 -14.40
CA VAL A 44 10.07 -3.12 -15.47
C VAL A 44 8.98 -3.54 -16.46
N ALA A 45 7.86 -4.07 -15.97
CA ALA A 45 6.75 -4.53 -16.81
C ALA A 45 6.16 -3.41 -17.68
N ILE A 46 6.01 -2.20 -17.14
CA ILE A 46 5.54 -1.03 -17.90
C ILE A 46 6.54 -0.66 -19.02
N VAL A 47 7.84 -0.62 -18.73
CA VAL A 47 8.86 -0.29 -19.74
C VAL A 47 8.92 -1.35 -20.84
N VAL A 48 8.83 -2.63 -20.48
CA VAL A 48 8.74 -3.75 -21.43
C VAL A 48 7.44 -3.68 -22.24
N ALA A 49 6.33 -3.30 -21.62
CA ALA A 49 5.07 -3.15 -22.33
C ALA A 49 5.12 -2.01 -23.36
N GLN A 50 5.79 -0.90 -23.01
CA GLN A 50 5.98 0.24 -23.89
C GLN A 50 6.85 -0.09 -25.12
N SER A 51 7.85 -0.96 -24.98
CA SER A 51 8.67 -1.41 -26.13
C SER A 51 7.95 -2.40 -27.03
N ARG A 52 6.96 -3.13 -26.49
CA ARG A 52 6.12 -4.10 -27.22
C ARG A 52 4.77 -3.54 -27.67
N LEU A 53 4.58 -2.22 -27.57
CA LEU A 53 3.32 -1.57 -27.94
C LEU A 53 2.94 -1.89 -29.41
N PRO A 54 1.72 -2.39 -29.70
CA PRO A 54 1.30 -2.67 -31.08
C PRO A 54 1.16 -1.40 -31.91
N ASP A 55 1.39 -1.51 -33.23
CA ASP A 55 1.32 -0.37 -34.14
C ASP A 55 -0.11 0.17 -34.26
N LYS A 56 -0.29 1.46 -33.97
CA LYS A 56 -1.62 2.14 -33.98
C LYS A 56 -2.35 2.03 -35.31
N LYS A 57 -1.62 2.02 -36.43
CA LYS A 57 -2.20 1.91 -37.78
C LYS A 57 -2.75 0.51 -38.08
N ARG A 58 -2.14 -0.52 -37.50
CA ARG A 58 -2.49 -1.92 -37.74
C ARG A 58 -3.52 -2.44 -36.74
N TYR A 59 -3.47 -1.94 -35.51
CA TYR A 59 -4.33 -2.38 -34.41
C TYR A 59 -5.05 -1.17 -33.79
N PRO A 60 -6.29 -0.86 -34.23
CA PRO A 60 -7.10 0.19 -33.63
C PRO A 60 -7.50 -0.17 -32.18
N PRO A 61 -8.02 0.80 -31.40
CA PRO A 61 -8.59 0.55 -30.09
C PRO A 61 -9.63 -0.57 -30.13
N LEU A 62 -9.68 -1.37 -29.07
CA LEU A 62 -10.72 -2.38 -28.91
C LEU A 62 -12.09 -1.70 -28.68
N PRO A 63 -13.19 -2.29 -29.17
CA PRO A 63 -14.52 -1.77 -28.92
C PRO A 63 -14.81 -1.78 -27.42
N ASP A 64 -15.21 -0.63 -26.89
CA ASP A 64 -15.49 -0.43 -25.48
C ASP A 64 -16.69 0.50 -25.36
N ILE A 65 -17.77 -0.03 -24.78
CA ILE A 65 -19.06 0.65 -24.72
C ILE A 65 -18.92 2.07 -24.12
N TYR A 66 -18.10 2.28 -23.10
CA TYR A 66 -17.96 3.62 -22.54
C TYR A 66 -17.16 4.53 -23.46
N LEU A 67 -16.01 4.05 -23.94
CA LEU A 67 -15.12 4.87 -24.80
C LEU A 67 -15.78 5.23 -26.14
N ASP A 68 -16.70 4.39 -26.63
CA ASP A 68 -17.42 4.61 -27.87
C ASP A 68 -18.62 5.58 -27.70
N ASN A 69 -19.18 5.70 -26.48
CA ASN A 69 -20.36 6.53 -26.22
C ASN A 69 -20.05 7.88 -25.56
N PHE A 70 -18.90 8.04 -24.90
CA PHE A 70 -18.54 9.27 -24.19
C PHE A 70 -17.35 9.98 -24.85
N ALA A 71 -17.35 11.32 -24.79
CA ALA A 71 -16.25 12.13 -25.29
C ALA A 71 -15.11 12.21 -24.25
N MET A 72 -13.88 12.21 -24.75
CA MET A 72 -12.69 12.30 -23.90
C MET A 72 -12.58 13.68 -23.24
N ILE A 73 -12.26 13.68 -21.94
CA ILE A 73 -12.02 14.86 -21.12
C ILE A 73 -10.51 14.94 -20.77
N PRO A 74 -9.74 15.85 -21.40
CA PRO A 74 -8.26 15.86 -21.27
C PRO A 74 -7.74 16.12 -19.86
N TRP A 75 -8.47 16.89 -19.05
CA TRP A 75 -8.07 17.23 -17.69
C TRP A 75 -8.44 16.14 -16.67
N ALA A 76 -9.30 15.18 -17.02
CA ALA A 76 -9.79 14.16 -16.09
C ALA A 76 -8.66 13.25 -15.59
N TYR A 77 -7.64 12.99 -16.42
CA TYR A 77 -6.48 12.19 -15.99
C TYR A 77 -5.70 12.86 -14.85
N LYS A 78 -5.56 14.20 -14.87
CA LYS A 78 -4.90 14.93 -13.78
C LYS A 78 -5.72 14.86 -12.49
N VAL A 79 -7.05 14.82 -12.61
CA VAL A 79 -7.95 14.68 -11.46
C VAL A 79 -7.82 13.30 -10.82
N SER A 80 -7.79 12.21 -11.61
CA SER A 80 -7.59 10.87 -11.04
C SER A 80 -6.25 10.74 -10.32
N GLU A 81 -5.18 11.32 -10.85
CA GLU A 81 -3.88 11.36 -10.19
C GLU A 81 -3.88 12.18 -8.90
N SER A 82 -4.58 13.32 -8.89
CA SER A 82 -4.74 14.15 -7.70
C SER A 82 -5.51 13.41 -6.60
N VAL A 83 -6.54 12.63 -6.99
CA VAL A 83 -7.32 11.76 -6.09
C VAL A 83 -6.44 10.67 -5.48
N ILE A 84 -5.51 10.08 -6.25
CA ILE A 84 -4.57 9.09 -5.73
C ILE A 84 -3.63 9.71 -4.70
N LEU A 85 -3.03 10.86 -5.02
CA LEU A 85 -2.09 11.52 -4.12
C LEU A 85 -2.76 11.94 -2.81
N SER A 86 -3.99 12.45 -2.86
CA SER A 86 -4.73 12.82 -1.66
C SER A 86 -5.14 11.60 -0.81
N LEU A 87 -5.54 10.48 -1.43
CA LEU A 87 -5.82 9.23 -0.73
C LEU A 87 -4.55 8.64 -0.08
N LEU A 88 -3.41 8.67 -0.77
CA LEU A 88 -2.13 8.25 -0.23
C LEU A 88 -1.68 9.16 0.92
N ALA A 89 -1.89 10.47 0.81
CA ALA A 89 -1.61 11.42 1.88
C ALA A 89 -2.49 11.14 3.11
N LEU A 90 -3.79 10.88 2.92
CA LEU A 90 -4.70 10.46 4.00
C LEU A 90 -4.22 9.16 4.65
N LEU A 91 -3.80 8.18 3.85
CA LEU A 91 -3.27 6.92 4.37
C LEU A 91 -2.00 7.15 5.19
N CYS A 92 -1.09 8.04 4.76
CA CYS A 92 0.07 8.45 5.54
C CYS A 92 -0.33 9.07 6.88
N VAL A 93 -1.35 9.94 6.90
CA VAL A 93 -1.90 10.51 8.15
C VAL A 93 -2.40 9.40 9.07
N ILE A 94 -3.21 8.47 8.56
CA ILE A 94 -3.69 7.32 9.35
C ILE A 94 -2.51 6.51 9.90
N LEU A 95 -1.50 6.19 9.08
CA LEU A 95 -0.32 5.45 9.51
C LEU A 95 0.50 6.18 10.58
N ILE A 96 0.55 7.51 10.55
CA ILE A 96 1.28 8.31 11.54
C ILE A 96 0.59 8.27 12.91
N PHE A 97 -0.74 8.39 12.93
CA PHE A 97 -1.54 8.49 14.16
C PHE A 97 -2.12 7.17 14.67
N HIS A 98 -2.06 6.09 13.90
CA HIS A 98 -2.62 4.80 14.33
C HIS A 98 -1.65 4.05 15.26
N LYS A 99 -2.12 3.63 16.44
CA LYS A 99 -1.32 2.92 17.46
C LYS A 99 -0.64 1.66 16.92
N HIS A 100 -1.33 0.94 16.05
CA HIS A 100 -0.83 -0.28 15.40
C HIS A 100 -0.25 -0.06 13.99
N ARG A 101 0.33 1.11 13.71
CA ARG A 101 0.84 1.52 12.37
C ARG A 101 1.68 0.49 11.63
N TRP A 102 2.55 -0.24 12.32
CA TRP A 102 3.40 -1.25 11.69
C TRP A 102 2.60 -2.42 11.12
N VAL A 103 1.54 -2.85 11.82
CA VAL A 103 0.64 -3.91 11.34
C VAL A 103 -0.17 -3.41 10.16
N VAL A 104 -0.69 -2.17 10.22
CA VAL A 104 -1.44 -1.55 9.11
C VAL A 104 -0.57 -1.44 7.85
N LEU A 105 0.66 -0.92 8.01
CA LEU A 105 1.62 -0.79 6.92
C LEU A 105 1.97 -2.15 6.32
N ARG A 106 2.29 -3.14 7.16
CA ARG A 106 2.60 -4.50 6.72
C ARG A 106 1.47 -5.10 5.87
N ARG A 107 0.23 -5.07 6.39
CA ARG A 107 -0.93 -5.64 5.69
C ARG A 107 -1.18 -4.93 4.36
N THR A 108 -1.09 -3.61 4.36
CA THR A 108 -1.27 -2.81 3.13
C THR A 108 -0.22 -3.14 2.08
N MET A 109 1.05 -3.22 2.46
CA MET A 109 2.15 -3.55 1.54
C MET A 109 2.09 -4.98 0.99
N VAL A 110 1.66 -5.95 1.81
CA VAL A 110 1.46 -7.34 1.35
C VAL A 110 0.33 -7.43 0.34
N ILE A 111 -0.81 -6.80 0.62
CA ILE A 111 -1.97 -6.78 -0.29
C ILE A 111 -1.59 -6.08 -1.60
N ALA A 112 -1.01 -4.87 -1.52
CA ALA A 112 -0.58 -4.11 -2.69
C ALA A 112 0.44 -4.90 -3.52
N GLY A 113 1.51 -5.42 -2.90
CA GLY A 113 2.53 -6.19 -3.59
C GLY A 113 1.97 -7.44 -4.30
N SER A 114 1.04 -8.16 -3.66
CA SER A 114 0.43 -9.35 -4.29
C SER A 114 -0.40 -8.99 -5.54
N ILE A 115 -1.17 -7.90 -5.49
CA ILE A 115 -1.98 -7.45 -6.63
C ILE A 115 -1.09 -6.90 -7.74
N TYR A 116 -0.05 -6.13 -7.41
CA TYR A 116 0.88 -5.59 -8.39
C TYR A 116 1.72 -6.68 -9.07
N LEU A 117 2.13 -7.73 -8.37
CA LEU A 117 2.79 -8.88 -9.01
C LEU A 117 1.88 -9.59 -10.02
N LEU A 118 0.58 -9.75 -9.71
CA LEU A 118 -0.39 -10.28 -10.67
C LEU A 118 -0.49 -9.36 -11.90
N ARG A 119 -0.56 -8.05 -11.70
CA ARG A 119 -0.53 -7.06 -12.79
C ARG A 119 0.74 -7.17 -13.61
N CYS A 120 1.92 -7.34 -13.01
CA CYS A 120 3.17 -7.53 -13.75
C CYS A 120 3.08 -8.70 -14.74
N ILE A 121 2.51 -9.83 -14.31
CA ILE A 121 2.31 -11.00 -15.17
C ILE A 121 1.37 -10.63 -16.33
N CYS A 122 0.21 -10.04 -16.04
CA CYS A 122 -0.78 -9.69 -17.06
C CYS A 122 -0.24 -8.69 -18.10
N VAL A 123 0.40 -7.62 -17.66
CA VAL A 123 1.01 -6.58 -18.52
C VAL A 123 2.14 -7.15 -19.36
N THR A 124 2.92 -8.09 -18.83
CA THR A 124 4.04 -8.69 -19.58
C THR A 124 3.57 -9.72 -20.59
N VAL A 125 2.54 -10.49 -20.27
CA VAL A 125 2.01 -11.54 -21.16
C VAL A 125 1.23 -10.93 -22.31
N THR A 126 0.37 -9.94 -22.04
CA THR A 126 -0.56 -9.38 -23.04
C THR A 126 -0.50 -7.86 -23.08
N ASN A 127 -0.16 -7.32 -24.26
CA ASN A 127 -0.18 -5.88 -24.53
C ASN A 127 -1.41 -5.53 -25.37
N LEU A 128 -2.28 -4.70 -24.81
CA LEU A 128 -3.46 -4.23 -25.53
C LEU A 128 -3.16 -2.97 -26.36
N PRO A 129 -3.89 -2.74 -27.47
CA PRO A 129 -3.80 -1.49 -28.21
C PRO A 129 -4.28 -0.32 -27.35
N MET A 130 -3.78 0.88 -27.65
CA MET A 130 -4.09 2.08 -26.89
C MET A 130 -5.57 2.50 -27.06
N PRO A 131 -6.29 2.83 -25.98
CA PRO A 131 -7.68 3.30 -26.06
C PRO A 131 -7.81 4.71 -26.68
N GLU A 132 -6.90 5.63 -26.35
CA GLU A 132 -6.97 7.01 -26.82
C GLU A 132 -6.36 7.19 -28.23
N LYS A 133 -7.15 7.71 -29.17
CA LYS A 133 -6.71 7.93 -30.57
C LYS A 133 -5.76 9.14 -30.73
N HIS A 134 -5.86 10.13 -29.84
CA HIS A 134 -5.16 11.44 -29.98
C HIS A 134 -3.94 11.60 -29.07
N TYR A 135 -3.62 10.60 -28.24
CA TYR A 135 -2.44 10.67 -27.39
C TYR A 135 -1.19 10.21 -28.14
N ASN A 136 -0.22 11.12 -28.24
CA ASN A 136 1.09 10.83 -28.80
C ASN A 136 1.97 10.11 -27.75
N CYS A 137 1.71 8.80 -27.60
CA CYS A 137 2.71 7.88 -27.08
C CYS A 137 3.22 6.98 -28.20
N ASP A 138 4.53 6.94 -28.35
CA ASP A 138 5.21 6.10 -29.33
C ASP A 138 5.90 4.92 -28.64
N ARG A 139 6.07 3.84 -29.42
CA ARG A 139 6.86 2.69 -28.98
C ARG A 139 8.27 3.16 -28.67
N MET A 140 8.77 2.82 -27.48
CA MET A 140 10.15 3.12 -27.11
C MET A 140 11.09 2.03 -27.61
N VAL A 141 12.08 2.43 -28.41
CA VAL A 141 13.20 1.58 -28.84
C VAL A 141 14.43 2.02 -28.06
N PHE A 142 14.96 1.11 -27.24
CA PHE A 142 16.18 1.36 -26.46
C PHE A 142 17.38 0.82 -27.24
N GLN A 143 18.41 1.65 -27.40
CA GLN A 143 19.66 1.24 -28.06
C GLN A 143 20.54 0.41 -27.11
N ASP A 144 20.57 0.79 -25.82
CA ASP A 144 21.41 0.14 -24.80
C ASP A 144 20.60 -0.31 -23.58
N SER A 145 21.01 -1.42 -22.96
CA SER A 145 20.44 -1.91 -21.69
C SER A 145 20.52 -0.87 -20.56
N TRP A 146 21.55 -0.02 -20.56
CA TRP A 146 21.68 1.06 -19.59
C TRP A 146 20.62 2.15 -19.74
N SER A 147 20.26 2.49 -20.98
CA SER A 147 19.20 3.46 -21.27
C SER A 147 17.83 2.93 -20.82
N GLN A 148 17.58 1.63 -21.03
CA GLN A 148 16.39 0.95 -20.53
C GLN A 148 16.34 0.94 -19.00
N PHE A 149 17.46 0.62 -18.34
CA PHE A 149 17.54 0.61 -16.88
C PHE A 149 17.31 2.01 -16.27
N LYS A 150 17.92 3.06 -16.84
CA LYS A 150 17.63 4.45 -16.43
C LYS A 150 16.14 4.77 -16.56
N ARG A 151 15.50 4.35 -17.65
CA ARG A 151 14.06 4.54 -17.84
C ARG A 151 13.24 3.81 -16.78
N ILE A 152 13.61 2.59 -16.43
CA ILE A 152 12.97 1.83 -15.34
C ILE A 152 13.07 2.59 -14.01
N LEU A 153 14.24 3.14 -13.68
CA LEU A 153 14.43 3.92 -12.45
C LEU A 153 13.60 5.21 -12.42
N VAL A 154 13.48 5.88 -13.57
CA VAL A 154 12.61 7.08 -13.70
C VAL A 154 11.14 6.69 -13.46
N VAL A 155 10.66 5.61 -14.08
CA VAL A 155 9.28 5.12 -13.87
C VAL A 155 9.05 4.70 -12.41
N TYR A 156 10.03 4.02 -11.81
CA TYR A 156 9.98 3.58 -10.41
C TYR A 156 9.87 4.76 -9.44
N SER A 157 10.74 5.76 -9.60
CA SER A 157 10.75 6.97 -8.74
C SER A 157 9.51 7.84 -8.93
N GLY A 158 8.98 7.95 -10.15
CA GLY A 158 7.76 8.71 -10.44
C GLY A 158 6.45 7.94 -10.22
N MET A 159 6.50 6.74 -9.64
CA MET A 159 5.33 5.88 -9.37
C MET A 159 4.43 5.59 -10.58
N GLY A 160 4.95 5.74 -11.80
CA GLY A 160 4.18 5.60 -13.05
C GLY A 160 3.17 6.72 -13.34
N MET A 161 3.20 7.84 -12.61
CA MET A 161 2.27 8.97 -12.75
C MET A 161 2.68 9.95 -13.86
N LYS A 162 1.72 10.40 -14.68
CA LYS A 162 1.85 11.43 -15.71
C LYS A 162 1.97 12.85 -15.15
N LEU A 163 1.48 13.14 -13.93
CA LEU A 163 1.64 14.46 -13.28
C LEU A 163 3.12 14.85 -13.12
N GLY A 164 4.00 13.86 -12.93
CA GLY A 164 5.46 14.06 -12.88
C GLY A 164 6.13 14.26 -14.24
N GLY A 165 5.34 14.47 -15.31
CA GLY A 165 5.83 14.65 -16.68
C GLY A 165 6.16 13.34 -17.42
N MET A 166 5.86 12.18 -16.84
CA MET A 166 6.17 10.89 -17.46
C MET A 166 5.10 10.48 -18.46
N LYS A 167 5.51 10.21 -19.71
CA LYS A 167 4.65 9.59 -20.72
C LYS A 167 4.87 8.08 -20.71
N THR A 168 4.07 7.37 -19.92
CA THR A 168 3.95 5.90 -19.94
C THR A 168 2.75 5.50 -20.80
N CYS A 169 2.88 4.39 -21.52
CA CYS A 169 1.80 3.77 -22.27
C CYS A 169 2.04 2.26 -22.42
N GLY A 170 0.97 1.52 -22.71
CA GLY A 170 1.00 0.07 -22.92
C GLY A 170 0.57 -0.76 -21.70
N ASP A 171 0.18 -0.12 -20.59
CA ASP A 171 -0.19 -0.76 -19.33
C ASP A 171 -1.71 -0.86 -19.12
N TYR A 172 -2.44 -1.22 -20.19
CA TYR A 172 -3.91 -1.21 -20.24
C TYR A 172 -4.59 -2.49 -19.70
N MET A 173 -3.91 -3.30 -18.86
CA MET A 173 -4.51 -4.47 -18.20
C MET A 173 -3.75 -4.92 -16.92
N PHE A 174 -4.30 -4.96 -15.70
CA PHE A 174 -5.44 -4.20 -15.14
C PHE A 174 -4.95 -3.01 -14.28
N SER A 175 -5.70 -1.93 -14.07
CA SER A 175 -5.23 -0.54 -13.88
C SER A 175 -4.58 -0.29 -12.53
N GLY A 176 -3.31 0.16 -12.56
CA GLY A 176 -2.52 0.48 -11.37
C GLY A 176 -3.08 1.67 -10.59
N HIS A 177 -3.64 2.65 -11.29
CA HIS A 177 -4.30 3.80 -10.69
C HIS A 177 -5.52 3.33 -9.87
N THR A 178 -6.38 2.50 -10.47
CA THR A 178 -7.54 1.93 -9.78
C THR A 178 -7.15 1.02 -8.61
N ILE A 179 -6.10 0.20 -8.77
CA ILE A 179 -5.57 -0.65 -7.68
C ILE A 179 -5.15 0.23 -6.49
N THR A 180 -4.33 1.26 -6.73
CA THR A 180 -3.85 2.16 -5.66
C THR A 180 -5.00 2.87 -4.96
N MET A 181 -5.92 3.46 -5.72
CA MET A 181 -7.08 4.14 -5.15
C MET A 181 -7.94 3.21 -4.30
N THR A 182 -8.21 2.00 -4.81
CA THR A 182 -9.07 1.03 -4.14
C THR A 182 -8.42 0.56 -2.84
N ILE A 183 -7.15 0.18 -2.87
CA ILE A 183 -6.43 -0.26 -1.66
C ILE A 183 -6.33 0.88 -0.65
N ALA A 184 -5.95 2.09 -1.06
CA ALA A 184 -5.85 3.24 -0.16
C ALA A 184 -7.19 3.55 0.51
N THR A 185 -8.29 3.55 -0.26
CA THR A 185 -9.65 3.78 0.24
C THR A 185 -10.09 2.69 1.22
N LEU A 186 -9.92 1.41 0.86
CA LEU A 186 -10.34 0.30 1.71
C LEU A 186 -9.51 0.22 3.00
N THR A 187 -8.20 0.47 2.92
CA THR A 187 -7.34 0.59 4.11
C THR A 187 -7.79 1.74 5.00
N ALA A 188 -8.07 2.92 4.42
CA ALA A 188 -8.55 4.07 5.19
C ALA A 188 -9.87 3.76 5.92
N ILE A 189 -10.82 3.09 5.25
CA ILE A 189 -12.11 2.72 5.84
C ILE A 189 -11.94 1.65 6.94
N GLU A 190 -11.13 0.62 6.73
CA GLU A 190 -10.94 -0.47 7.70
C GLU A 190 -10.33 0.03 9.01
N TYR A 191 -9.33 0.91 8.93
CA TYR A 191 -8.59 1.40 10.10
C TYR A 191 -9.15 2.69 10.69
N THR A 192 -10.26 3.21 10.16
CA THR A 192 -10.99 4.35 10.72
C THR A 192 -12.15 3.86 11.59
N PRO A 193 -12.46 4.50 12.75
CA PRO A 193 -13.54 4.06 13.61
C PRO A 193 -14.91 4.07 12.93
N SER A 194 -15.69 2.99 13.07
CA SER A 194 -17.00 2.79 12.42
C SER A 194 -18.06 3.86 12.72
N ARG A 195 -17.84 4.69 13.75
CA ARG A 195 -18.69 5.83 14.07
C ARG A 195 -18.71 6.89 12.96
N TYR A 196 -17.64 7.01 12.17
CA TYR A 196 -17.50 8.02 11.11
C TYR A 196 -18.10 7.54 9.77
N ARG A 197 -19.39 7.16 9.78
CA ARG A 197 -20.08 6.63 8.59
C ARG A 197 -20.07 7.60 7.40
N LEU A 198 -20.21 8.90 7.65
CA LEU A 198 -20.17 9.94 6.60
C LEU A 198 -18.79 10.01 5.93
N LEU A 199 -17.71 9.90 6.71
CA LEU A 199 -16.36 9.84 6.17
C LEU A 199 -16.18 8.60 5.29
N HIS A 200 -16.66 7.45 5.73
CA HIS A 200 -16.56 6.21 4.92
C HIS A 200 -17.34 6.32 3.62
N LEU A 201 -18.54 6.91 3.64
CA LEU A 201 -19.31 7.20 2.43
C LEU A 201 -18.56 8.17 1.51
N ALA A 202 -18.01 9.26 2.07
CA ALA A 202 -17.24 10.22 1.30
C ALA A 202 -16.01 9.59 0.64
N LEU A 203 -15.30 8.69 1.35
CA LEU A 203 -14.16 7.95 0.80
C LEU A 203 -14.57 7.02 -0.36
N TRP A 204 -15.71 6.34 -0.24
CA TRP A 204 -16.26 5.55 -1.34
C TRP A 204 -16.59 6.41 -2.55
N LEU A 205 -17.31 7.52 -2.36
CA LEU A 205 -17.66 8.44 -3.44
C LEU A 205 -16.41 9.05 -4.09
N TYR A 206 -15.41 9.40 -3.29
CA TYR A 206 -14.14 9.95 -3.79
C TYR A 206 -13.37 8.93 -4.62
N CYS A 207 -13.35 7.66 -4.21
CA CYS A 207 -12.77 6.57 -4.97
C CYS A 207 -13.51 6.34 -6.31
N PHE A 208 -14.85 6.32 -6.31
CA PHE A 208 -15.63 6.21 -7.55
C PHE A 208 -15.46 7.42 -8.46
N CYS A 209 -15.32 8.62 -7.91
CA CYS A 209 -15.03 9.83 -8.67
C CYS A 209 -13.70 9.73 -9.43
N GLY A 210 -12.61 9.30 -8.77
CA GLY A 210 -11.34 9.14 -9.47
C GLY A 210 -11.34 7.97 -10.46
N MET A 211 -12.07 6.87 -10.19
CA MET A 211 -12.26 5.79 -11.19
C MET A 211 -13.02 6.28 -12.42
N TRP A 212 -14.07 7.09 -12.23
CA TRP A 212 -14.76 7.74 -13.34
C TRP A 212 -13.84 8.68 -14.10
N ALA A 213 -12.99 9.46 -13.41
CA ALA A 213 -12.03 10.37 -14.05
C ALA A 213 -10.99 9.62 -14.92
N ILE A 214 -10.58 8.40 -14.52
CA ILE A 214 -9.74 7.52 -15.35
C ILE A 214 -10.44 7.14 -16.67
N LEU A 215 -11.72 6.79 -16.60
CA LEU A 215 -12.51 6.44 -17.78
C LEU A 215 -12.78 7.66 -18.66
N ALA A 216 -13.15 8.79 -18.06
CA ALA A 216 -13.44 10.04 -18.76
C ALA A 216 -12.23 10.58 -19.53
N SER A 217 -11.01 10.29 -19.08
CA SER A 217 -9.80 10.66 -19.82
C SER A 217 -9.44 9.70 -20.95
N HIS A 218 -10.21 8.62 -21.15
CA HIS A 218 -9.92 7.53 -22.09
C HIS A 218 -8.52 6.91 -21.85
N GLY A 219 -8.03 6.97 -20.60
CA GLY A 219 -6.68 6.53 -20.26
C GLY A 219 -6.54 5.02 -20.13
N HIS A 220 -7.65 4.34 -19.81
CA HIS A 220 -7.75 2.90 -19.61
C HIS A 220 -9.09 2.41 -20.18
N TYR A 221 -9.17 1.12 -20.52
CA TYR A 221 -10.44 0.49 -20.89
C TYR A 221 -11.37 0.38 -19.66
N THR A 222 -12.67 0.26 -19.89
CA THR A 222 -13.63 0.01 -18.80
C THR A 222 -13.36 -1.30 -18.08
N LEU A 223 -13.08 -2.36 -18.86
CA LEU A 223 -12.73 -3.67 -18.34
C LEU A 223 -11.52 -3.59 -17.41
N ASP A 224 -10.54 -2.77 -17.78
CA ASP A 224 -9.31 -2.55 -17.05
C ASP A 224 -9.60 -1.98 -15.64
N VAL A 225 -10.45 -0.96 -15.55
CA VAL A 225 -10.90 -0.36 -14.28
C VAL A 225 -11.77 -1.30 -13.46
N VAL A 226 -12.75 -1.98 -14.07
CA VAL A 226 -13.68 -2.87 -13.36
C VAL A 226 -12.97 -4.09 -12.76
N VAL A 227 -12.10 -4.75 -13.55
CA VAL A 227 -11.33 -5.91 -13.09
C VAL A 227 -10.36 -5.51 -11.99
N ALA A 228 -9.67 -4.37 -12.14
CA ALA A 228 -8.79 -3.83 -11.11
C ALA A 228 -9.52 -3.59 -9.77
N PHE A 229 -10.68 -2.95 -9.82
CA PHE A 229 -11.52 -2.70 -8.64
C PHE A 229 -11.98 -4.02 -7.99
N TYR A 230 -12.46 -4.97 -8.80
CA TYR A 230 -12.95 -6.25 -8.31
C TYR A 230 -11.85 -7.08 -7.65
N ILE A 231 -10.72 -7.29 -8.33
CA ILE A 231 -9.61 -8.08 -7.78
C ILE A 231 -9.06 -7.43 -6.50
N SER A 232 -8.85 -6.11 -6.52
CA SER A 232 -8.29 -5.39 -5.37
C SER A 232 -9.21 -5.46 -4.15
N SER A 233 -10.51 -5.23 -4.34
CA SER A 233 -11.49 -5.31 -3.26
C SER A 233 -11.63 -6.72 -2.69
N ARG A 234 -11.63 -7.75 -3.54
CA ARG A 234 -11.74 -9.15 -3.11
C ARG A 234 -10.50 -9.61 -2.35
N ILE A 235 -9.30 -9.35 -2.87
CA ILE A 235 -8.06 -9.72 -2.18
C ILE A 235 -7.96 -8.99 -0.83
N PHE A 236 -8.31 -7.70 -0.78
CA PHE A 236 -8.37 -6.96 0.48
C PHE A 236 -9.35 -7.57 1.48
N MET A 237 -10.60 -7.82 1.08
CA MET A 237 -11.60 -8.42 1.96
C MET A 237 -11.22 -9.82 2.44
N TYR A 238 -10.68 -10.67 1.55
CA TYR A 238 -10.21 -12.00 1.95
C TYR A 238 -9.07 -11.90 2.96
N HIS A 239 -8.09 -11.04 2.70
CA HIS A 239 -6.97 -10.80 3.60
C HIS A 239 -7.47 -10.40 4.99
N GLN A 240 -8.31 -9.37 5.09
CA GLN A 240 -8.78 -8.87 6.38
C GLN A 240 -9.70 -9.86 7.10
N THR A 241 -10.54 -10.60 6.37
CA THR A 241 -11.39 -11.64 6.96
C THR A 241 -10.56 -12.71 7.67
N PHE A 242 -9.51 -13.22 7.04
CA PHE A 242 -8.63 -14.21 7.65
C PHE A 242 -7.76 -13.62 8.77
N ALA A 243 -7.26 -12.39 8.58
CA ALA A 243 -6.37 -11.74 9.53
C ALA A 243 -7.10 -11.29 10.82
N ASN A 244 -8.40 -11.01 10.74
CA ASN A 244 -9.22 -10.60 11.89
C ASN A 244 -9.91 -11.80 12.58
N ASN A 245 -10.11 -12.93 11.89
CA ASN A 245 -10.78 -14.13 12.45
C ASN A 245 -9.81 -15.29 12.72
N LEU A 246 -9.23 -15.32 13.92
CA LEU A 246 -8.25 -16.33 14.32
C LEU A 246 -8.78 -17.78 14.23
N THR A 247 -10.07 -17.98 14.56
CA THR A 247 -10.72 -19.30 14.47
C THR A 247 -10.76 -19.82 13.04
N MET A 248 -11.10 -18.95 12.08
CA MET A 248 -11.07 -19.28 10.65
C MET A 248 -9.67 -19.60 10.17
N MET A 249 -8.68 -18.80 10.59
CA MET A 249 -7.27 -19.00 10.24
C MET A 249 -6.74 -20.34 10.78
N ARG A 250 -7.05 -20.69 12.03
CA ARG A 250 -6.62 -21.96 12.65
C ARG A 250 -7.27 -23.17 12.00
N ARG A 251 -8.60 -23.12 11.78
CA ARG A 251 -9.35 -24.21 11.14
C ARG A 251 -8.84 -24.51 9.74
N ASN A 252 -8.55 -23.47 8.95
CA ASN A 252 -8.11 -23.61 7.56
C ASN A 252 -6.59 -23.52 7.37
N ARG A 253 -5.79 -23.70 8.43
CA ARG A 253 -4.34 -23.46 8.43
C ARG A 253 -3.60 -24.17 7.28
N LYS A 254 -3.89 -25.45 7.05
CA LYS A 254 -3.25 -26.24 5.98
C LYS A 254 -3.58 -25.66 4.59
N ARG A 255 -4.85 -25.32 4.35
CA ARG A 255 -5.30 -24.72 3.08
C ARG A 255 -4.67 -23.34 2.86
N ILE A 256 -4.71 -22.48 3.86
CA ILE A 256 -4.14 -21.13 3.77
C ILE A 256 -2.64 -21.19 3.49
N LYS A 257 -1.89 -22.10 4.13
CA LYS A 257 -0.46 -22.28 3.90
C LYS A 257 -0.13 -22.69 2.45
N ILE A 258 -0.98 -23.49 1.82
CA ILE A 258 -0.78 -23.97 0.44
C ILE A 258 -1.19 -22.90 -0.58
N TRP A 259 -2.39 -22.33 -0.42
CA TRP A 259 -2.97 -21.42 -1.42
C TRP A 259 -2.47 -19.98 -1.28
N PHE A 260 -2.12 -19.55 -0.06
CA PHE A 260 -1.70 -18.18 0.24
C PHE A 260 -0.46 -18.17 1.16
N PRO A 261 0.70 -18.68 0.69
CA PRO A 261 1.90 -18.82 1.52
C PRO A 261 2.44 -17.47 2.01
N VAL A 262 2.38 -16.43 1.16
CA VAL A 262 2.81 -15.06 1.50
C VAL A 262 1.96 -14.51 2.65
N PHE A 263 0.64 -14.59 2.54
CA PHE A 263 -0.29 -14.20 3.60
C PHE A 263 0.00 -14.93 4.91
N TYR A 264 0.13 -16.26 4.86
CA TYR A 264 0.40 -17.08 6.04
C TYR A 264 1.69 -16.67 6.74
N PHE A 265 2.76 -16.38 5.99
CA PHE A 265 4.04 -15.98 6.55
C PHE A 265 3.96 -14.68 7.36
N PHE A 266 3.25 -13.67 6.84
CA PHE A 266 3.14 -12.38 7.51
C PHE A 266 2.17 -12.41 8.71
N GLU A 267 1.04 -13.13 8.60
CA GLU A 267 0.01 -13.10 9.63
C GLU A 267 0.12 -14.20 10.71
N LYS A 268 0.97 -15.23 10.56
CA LYS A 268 1.04 -16.38 11.50
C LYS A 268 1.20 -16.04 13.00
N ASP A 269 1.90 -14.96 13.33
CA ASP A 269 2.19 -14.56 14.74
C ASP A 269 1.31 -13.39 15.20
N THR A 270 0.40 -12.90 14.34
CA THR A 270 -0.50 -11.79 14.63
C THR A 270 -1.83 -12.38 15.11
N HIS A 271 -2.09 -12.28 16.42
CA HIS A 271 -3.12 -13.11 17.06
C HIS A 271 -4.44 -12.39 17.37
N ARG A 272 -4.60 -11.11 17.03
CA ARG A 272 -5.81 -10.34 17.38
C ARG A 272 -6.21 -9.38 16.26
N ALA A 273 -7.52 -9.18 16.13
CA ALA A 273 -8.08 -8.09 15.34
C ALA A 273 -7.50 -6.75 15.83
N VAL A 274 -7.07 -5.93 14.88
CA VAL A 274 -6.47 -4.62 15.18
C VAL A 274 -7.60 -3.70 15.61
N LYS A 275 -7.50 -3.13 16.81
CA LYS A 275 -8.44 -2.11 17.26
C LYS A 275 -8.07 -0.77 16.62
N ASN A 276 -9.09 0.01 16.25
CA ASN A 276 -8.92 1.35 15.67
C ASN A 276 -8.64 2.36 16.80
N GLU A 277 -7.45 2.25 17.38
CA GLU A 277 -6.91 3.11 18.43
C GLU A 277 -5.88 4.07 17.84
N TYR A 278 -6.02 5.36 18.14
CA TYR A 278 -5.15 6.42 17.65
C TYR A 278 -4.31 6.98 18.79
N GLU A 279 -3.03 7.17 18.55
CA GLU A 279 -2.09 7.80 19.47
C GLU A 279 -1.34 8.93 18.76
N CYS A 280 -1.06 10.01 19.48
CA CYS A 280 -0.19 11.04 18.93
C CYS A 280 1.25 10.51 18.96
N PRO A 281 1.96 10.43 17.82
CA PRO A 281 3.33 9.93 17.77
C PRO A 281 4.33 10.90 18.42
N ILE A 282 3.91 12.14 18.65
CA ILE A 282 4.68 13.14 19.40
C ILE A 282 4.47 12.83 20.89
N PRO A 283 5.54 12.62 21.68
CA PRO A 283 5.39 12.46 23.12
C PRO A 283 4.63 13.67 23.66
N SER A 284 3.57 13.45 24.43
CA SER A 284 2.86 14.56 25.08
C SER A 284 3.88 15.41 25.86
N ILE A 285 3.65 16.72 25.94
CA ILE A 285 4.52 17.62 26.72
C ILE A 285 4.68 17.09 28.16
N ASP A 286 3.66 16.43 28.69
CA ASP A 286 3.71 15.78 30.00
C ASP A 286 4.60 14.53 30.02
N SER A 287 4.60 13.70 28.97
CA SER A 287 5.54 12.58 28.81
C SER A 287 6.97 13.06 28.63
N LEU A 288 7.19 14.16 27.93
CA LEU A 288 8.50 14.80 27.76
C LEU A 288 8.98 15.40 29.09
N ARG A 289 8.09 16.07 29.84
CA ARG A 289 8.35 16.56 31.19
C ARG A 289 8.65 15.42 32.16
N LYS A 290 7.90 14.31 32.09
CA LYS A 290 8.15 13.11 32.91
C LYS A 290 9.51 12.50 32.58
N PHE A 291 9.84 12.35 31.30
CA PHE A 291 11.13 11.83 30.86
C PHE A 291 12.31 12.73 31.26
N ILE A 292 12.16 14.05 31.19
CA ILE A 292 13.16 15.01 31.68
C ILE A 292 13.27 14.97 33.21
N LYS A 293 12.15 14.79 33.92
CA LYS A 293 12.12 14.69 35.38
C LYS A 293 12.74 13.38 35.87
N ASP A 294 12.44 12.25 35.25
CA ASP A 294 13.02 10.94 35.57
C ASP A 294 14.54 10.93 35.31
N ARG A 295 15.01 11.51 34.19
CA ARG A 295 16.47 11.68 33.97
C ARG A 295 17.14 12.60 35.00
N ARG A 296 16.46 13.65 35.48
CA ARG A 296 16.98 14.49 36.57
C ARG A 296 17.04 13.74 37.90
N VAL A 297 16.03 12.91 38.19
CA VAL A 297 16.00 12.10 39.41
C VAL A 297 17.09 11.03 39.39
N ASP A 298 17.31 10.35 38.26
CA ASP A 298 18.42 9.40 38.09
C ASP A 298 19.80 10.07 38.18
N PHE A 299 19.94 11.29 37.65
CA PHE A 299 21.17 12.08 37.76
C PHE A 299 21.44 12.50 39.22
N CYS A 300 20.42 12.98 39.93
CA CYS A 300 20.53 13.33 41.36
C CYS A 300 20.81 12.11 42.24
N LEU A 301 20.18 10.96 41.97
CA LEU A 301 20.43 9.72 42.70
C LEU A 301 21.84 9.19 42.49
N LYS A 302 22.40 9.30 41.27
CA LYS A 302 23.81 8.97 40.99
C LYS A 302 24.79 9.91 41.67
N GLN A 303 24.47 11.20 41.83
CA GLN A 303 25.30 12.12 42.61
C GLN A 303 25.24 11.83 44.12
N TYR A 304 24.07 11.46 44.64
CA TYR A 304 23.89 11.15 46.06
C TYR A 304 24.54 9.82 46.50
N THR A 305 24.60 8.81 45.62
CA THR A 305 25.26 7.53 45.94
C THR A 305 26.78 7.60 45.92
N VAL A 306 27.37 8.51 45.13
CA VAL A 306 28.83 8.72 45.11
C VAL A 306 29.33 9.41 46.40
N PHE A 307 28.49 10.18 47.09
CA PHE A 307 28.86 10.88 48.33
C PHE A 307 28.75 10.05 49.62
N ARG A 308 28.33 8.77 49.55
CA ARG A 308 28.14 7.91 50.74
C ARG A 308 29.24 6.86 50.95
N HIS A 309 30.28 6.89 50.12
CA HIS A 309 31.42 5.96 50.17
C HIS A 309 32.79 6.65 50.31
N SER A 310 32.81 7.90 50.77
CA SER A 310 34.02 8.62 51.21
C SER A 310 33.93 8.94 52.69
#